data_AF-A0A2R8ATA7-F1
#
_entry.id   AF-A0A2R8ATA7-F1
#
_cell.length_a   1.000
_cell.length_b   1.000
_cell.length_c   1.000
_cell.angle_alpha   90.00
_cell.angle_beta   90.00
_cell.angle_gamma   90.00
#
_symmetry.space_group_name_H-M   'P 1'
#
loop_
_entity.id
_entity.type
_entity.pdbx_description
1 polymer ?
#
loop_
_entity_poly.entity_id
_entity_poly.type
_entity_poly.pdbx_seq_one_letter_code
_entity_poly.pdbx_strand_id
1 'polypeptide(L)'
;MAKIRLSGGLSITDINHSIMFPIIRNSPNGTKVKTRGDTAFAAANFGGIGSGYYVKLEGSFELTPGGLSGKVRKVTLFSPSGDKVYVLSDLNIDIMKYYLASYGYKPDYSGITTVLESITKNGLNYLGNSTSEYLVGTEKADKIGGSGGGDVIYGLGGADILLGNSGNDALYGGYGADKLYGHGGEDALLGGVGEDFLSGGAGDDDLIGGDDNDVLYGGDDNDFLHGELGNDKLYGEDGNDRLIGGIGRDKLYGGSGVDHLSGEAGADLLKGGGGGDILDGGAGSDVMFGGGGADVFEFRVGDGADKIRDFEVGVDQIRFLDGPTEFSDLTIYRSKSTTIIEFGSDQIVLTDVRPFELNHDDFVFG
;
A
#
# COMPACT_ATOMS: atom_id res chain seq x y z
N MET A 1 -61.92 26.37 13.41
CA MET A 1 -61.02 25.30 12.93
C MET A 1 -59.60 25.59 13.38
N ALA A 2 -58.86 24.54 13.73
CA ALA A 2 -57.95 24.50 14.88
C ALA A 2 -56.58 25.19 14.68
N LYS A 3 -56.12 25.83 15.77
CA LYS A 3 -54.77 26.32 16.02
C LYS A 3 -53.83 25.16 16.34
N ILE A 4 -52.59 25.23 15.88
CA ILE A 4 -51.46 24.58 16.55
C ILE A 4 -50.41 25.66 16.85
N ARG A 5 -50.20 25.90 18.15
CA ARG A 5 -49.08 26.64 18.72
C ARG A 5 -47.96 25.62 18.96
N LEU A 6 -46.72 25.96 18.62
CA LEU A 6 -45.55 25.38 19.28
C LEU A 6 -45.00 26.45 20.23
N SER A 7 -45.18 26.19 21.52
CA SER A 7 -44.61 26.90 22.66
C SER A 7 -43.26 26.28 23.00
N GLY A 8 -42.23 27.10 23.20
CA GLY A 8 -40.95 26.68 23.75
C GLY A 8 -39.81 27.41 23.07
N GLY A 9 -39.21 28.38 23.76
CA GLY A 9 -38.03 29.05 23.27
C GLY A 9 -36.86 28.09 23.18
N LEU A 10 -36.09 28.18 22.10
CA LEU A 10 -34.68 27.83 22.14
C LEU A 10 -33.90 29.04 21.63
N SER A 11 -33.30 29.75 22.58
CA SER A 11 -32.19 30.67 22.33
C SER A 11 -30.95 29.82 22.10
N ILE A 12 -30.37 29.87 20.90
CA ILE A 12 -28.95 29.58 20.71
C ILE A 12 -28.37 30.82 20.01
N THR A 13 -27.90 31.74 20.85
CA THR A 13 -26.97 32.81 20.51
C THR A 13 -25.63 32.20 20.11
N ASP A 14 -25.13 32.60 18.94
CA ASP A 14 -23.81 32.33 18.34
C ASP A 14 -23.49 30.84 18.07
N ILE A 15 -23.26 30.40 16.84
CA ILE A 15 -22.11 30.79 15.99
C ILE A 15 -22.52 30.80 14.50
N ASN A 16 -22.05 31.80 13.77
CA ASN A 16 -22.51 32.20 12.43
C ASN A 16 -22.65 31.09 11.36
N HIS A 17 -23.86 31.03 10.79
CA HIS A 17 -24.28 30.39 9.54
C HIS A 17 -24.13 28.87 9.41
N SER A 18 -25.05 28.13 10.05
CA SER A 18 -25.36 26.74 9.70
C SER A 18 -26.86 26.49 9.86
N ILE A 19 -27.56 26.19 8.75
CA ILE A 19 -28.95 25.72 8.80
C ILE A 19 -28.90 24.19 8.85
N MET A 20 -29.06 23.65 10.05
CA MET A 20 -29.29 22.22 10.28
C MET A 20 -30.73 21.89 9.87
N PHE A 21 -30.92 21.02 8.88
CA PHE A 21 -32.21 20.38 8.66
C PHE A 21 -32.25 19.07 9.47
N PRO A 22 -33.13 18.92 10.47
CA PRO A 22 -33.46 17.59 10.94
C PRO A 22 -34.10 16.83 9.78
N ILE A 23 -33.68 15.58 9.56
CA ILE A 23 -34.35 14.66 8.65
C ILE A 23 -35.84 14.69 9.00
N ILE A 24 -36.64 15.26 8.12
CA ILE A 24 -38.08 15.31 8.29
C ILE A 24 -38.60 13.89 8.06
N ARG A 25 -38.55 13.05 9.10
CA ARG A 25 -39.09 11.68 9.05
C ARG A 25 -40.62 11.63 8.99
N ASN A 26 -41.33 12.76 9.09
CA ASN A 26 -42.79 12.82 8.92
C ASN A 26 -43.28 14.26 8.72
N SER A 27 -43.30 14.77 7.48
CA SER A 27 -44.14 15.91 7.13
C SER A 27 -45.13 15.48 6.06
N PRO A 28 -46.42 15.35 6.40
CA PRO A 28 -47.47 15.19 5.41
C PRO A 28 -47.59 16.51 4.65
N ASN A 29 -47.38 16.44 3.34
CA ASN A 29 -47.61 17.50 2.34
C ASN A 29 -46.61 18.67 2.32
N GLY A 30 -45.70 18.64 1.34
CA GLY A 30 -45.45 19.83 0.51
C GLY A 30 -44.31 20.78 0.88
N THR A 31 -43.33 20.39 1.70
CA THR A 31 -42.16 21.27 1.94
C THR A 31 -41.15 21.18 0.80
N LYS A 32 -41.15 22.17 -0.11
CA LYS A 32 -40.06 22.39 -1.06
C LYS A 32 -38.97 23.23 -0.38
N VAL A 33 -37.76 22.70 -0.23
CA VAL A 33 -36.60 23.47 0.24
C VAL A 33 -35.79 23.87 -0.98
N LYS A 34 -35.88 25.15 -1.36
CA LYS A 34 -35.06 25.74 -2.43
C LYS A 34 -33.85 26.41 -1.78
N THR A 35 -32.68 25.77 -1.83
CA THR A 35 -31.45 26.43 -1.41
C THR A 35 -31.02 27.38 -2.52
N ARG A 36 -30.84 28.66 -2.19
CA ARG A 36 -30.25 29.66 -3.08
C ARG A 36 -28.82 29.89 -2.60
N GLY A 37 -27.92 28.98 -2.97
CA GLY A 37 -26.50 28.98 -2.56
C GLY A 37 -25.88 27.59 -2.78
N ASP A 38 -24.59 27.58 -3.14
CA ASP A 38 -23.84 26.43 -3.70
C ASP A 38 -23.56 25.25 -2.74
N THR A 39 -24.33 25.10 -1.65
CA THR A 39 -24.08 24.10 -0.60
C THR A 39 -25.37 23.74 0.12
N ALA A 40 -25.63 22.43 0.29
CA ALA A 40 -26.63 21.94 1.22
C ALA A 40 -26.04 20.87 2.15
N PHE A 41 -26.47 20.87 3.40
CA PHE A 41 -26.11 19.85 4.38
C PHE A 41 -27.33 18.99 4.68
N ALA A 42 -27.18 17.68 4.55
CA ALA A 42 -28.19 16.72 4.95
C ALA A 42 -27.65 15.89 6.12
N ALA A 43 -28.35 15.88 7.24
CA ALA A 43 -28.14 14.86 8.25
C ALA A 43 -28.55 13.51 7.65
N ALA A 44 -27.70 12.50 7.74
CA ALA A 44 -28.02 11.14 7.30
C ALA A 44 -27.93 10.23 8.52
N ASN A 45 -29.04 9.58 8.86
CA ASN A 45 -29.09 8.64 9.96
C ASN A 45 -28.83 7.24 9.36
N PHE A 46 -27.56 6.88 9.25
CA PHE A 46 -27.13 5.58 8.74
C PHE A 46 -27.40 4.52 9.80
N GLY A 47 -28.33 3.60 9.53
CA GLY A 47 -28.60 2.49 10.43
C GLY A 47 -27.35 1.63 10.57
N GLY A 48 -26.76 1.61 11.77
CA GLY A 48 -25.63 0.74 12.13
C GLY A 48 -24.36 1.45 12.63
N ILE A 49 -24.20 2.76 12.42
CA ILE A 49 -22.92 3.47 12.68
C ILE A 49 -23.01 4.53 13.81
N GLY A 50 -24.11 4.52 14.58
CA GLY A 50 -24.34 5.54 15.62
C GLY A 50 -24.83 6.88 15.05
N SER A 51 -25.50 7.66 15.89
CA SER A 51 -26.06 8.97 15.54
C SER A 51 -24.98 10.04 15.42
N GLY A 52 -25.03 10.89 14.38
CA GLY A 52 -24.29 12.16 14.34
C GLY A 52 -23.44 12.42 13.10
N TYR A 53 -23.43 11.54 12.10
CA TYR A 53 -22.73 11.81 10.85
C TYR A 53 -23.52 12.77 9.93
N TYR A 54 -22.82 13.63 9.19
CA TYR A 54 -23.45 14.61 8.29
C TYR A 54 -22.86 14.53 6.88
N VAL A 55 -23.68 14.80 5.87
CA VAL A 55 -23.25 14.82 4.47
C VAL A 55 -23.36 16.23 3.92
N LYS A 56 -22.24 16.79 3.47
CA LYS A 56 -22.21 18.03 2.70
C LYS A 56 -22.29 17.69 1.23
N LEU A 57 -23.26 18.28 0.57
CA LEU A 57 -23.47 18.19 -0.86
C LEU A 57 -23.21 19.59 -1.43
N GLU A 58 -22.24 19.67 -2.33
CA GLU A 58 -21.95 20.90 -3.05
C GLU A 58 -22.40 20.75 -4.49
N GLY A 59 -22.94 21.82 -5.09
CA GLY A 59 -23.43 21.79 -6.47
C GLY A 59 -24.76 22.51 -6.66
N SER A 60 -25.33 22.38 -7.86
CA SER A 60 -26.61 22.96 -8.26
C SER A 60 -27.69 21.89 -8.29
N PHE A 61 -28.26 21.60 -7.12
CA PHE A 61 -29.28 20.58 -6.94
C PHE A 61 -30.47 21.08 -6.12
N GLU A 62 -31.62 20.46 -6.34
CA GLU A 62 -32.85 20.63 -5.58
C GLU A 62 -33.19 19.33 -4.85
N LEU A 63 -33.56 19.45 -3.57
CA LEU A 63 -34.10 18.34 -2.79
C LEU A 63 -35.63 18.32 -2.95
N THR A 64 -36.14 17.26 -3.55
CA THR A 64 -37.58 17.06 -3.75
C THR A 64 -38.08 15.86 -2.93
N PRO A 65 -39.40 15.73 -2.69
CA PRO A 65 -39.97 14.54 -2.06
C PRO A 65 -39.68 13.23 -2.81
N GLY A 66 -39.30 13.29 -4.09
CA GLY A 66 -38.88 12.14 -4.90
C GLY A 66 -37.37 11.86 -4.88
N GLY A 67 -36.59 12.64 -4.14
CA GLY A 67 -35.13 12.52 -4.07
C GLY A 67 -34.40 13.79 -4.51
N LEU A 68 -33.08 13.66 -4.69
CA LEU A 68 -32.19 14.73 -5.07
C LEU A 68 -32.15 14.88 -6.60
N SER A 69 -32.34 16.11 -7.09
CA SER A 69 -32.46 16.42 -8.53
C SER A 69 -31.55 17.60 -8.89
N GLY A 70 -30.52 17.36 -9.71
CA GLY A 70 -29.58 18.37 -10.18
C GLY A 70 -28.13 17.88 -10.12
N LYS A 71 -27.16 18.79 -10.27
CA LYS A 71 -25.74 18.42 -10.32
C LYS A 71 -25.11 18.56 -8.94
N VAL A 72 -24.73 17.42 -8.35
CA VAL A 72 -23.82 17.41 -7.19
C VAL A 72 -22.40 17.36 -7.73
N ARG A 73 -21.55 18.31 -7.30
CA ARG A 73 -20.14 18.41 -7.67
C ARG A 73 -19.21 17.77 -6.64
N LYS A 74 -19.65 17.66 -5.38
CA LYS A 74 -18.86 17.08 -4.28
C LYS A 74 -19.78 16.56 -3.18
N VAL A 75 -19.46 15.39 -2.65
CA VAL A 75 -20.05 14.82 -1.44
C VAL A 75 -18.96 14.71 -0.38
N THR A 76 -19.22 15.18 0.84
CA THR A 76 -18.27 15.05 1.95
C THR A 76 -19.02 14.54 3.17
N LEU A 77 -18.55 13.44 3.75
CA LEU A 77 -19.09 12.86 4.97
C LEU A 77 -18.30 13.36 6.18
N PHE A 78 -19.00 13.76 7.24
CA PHE A 78 -18.43 14.27 8.48
C PHE A 78 -18.83 13.36 9.63
N SER A 79 -17.93 13.20 10.61
CA SER A 79 -18.17 12.48 11.87
C SER A 79 -19.09 13.28 12.78
N PRO A 80 -19.58 12.67 13.87
CA PRO A 80 -20.22 13.39 14.97
C PRO A 80 -19.35 14.48 15.61
N SER A 81 -18.02 14.38 15.54
CA SER A 81 -17.07 15.39 16.06
C SER A 81 -16.86 16.58 15.11
N GLY A 82 -17.33 16.51 13.86
CA GLY A 82 -17.16 17.55 12.85
C GLY A 82 -15.90 17.40 12.00
N ASP A 83 -15.12 16.34 12.23
CA ASP A 83 -13.98 15.97 11.40
C ASP A 83 -14.48 15.44 10.05
N LYS A 84 -13.74 15.73 8.96
CA LYS A 84 -14.02 15.12 7.65
C LYS A 84 -13.64 13.64 7.75
N VAL A 85 -14.58 12.75 7.43
CA VAL A 85 -14.33 11.29 7.52
C VAL A 85 -14.22 10.68 6.14
N TYR A 86 -14.92 11.22 5.14
CA TYR A 86 -14.86 10.72 3.76
C TYR A 86 -15.05 11.84 2.74
N VAL A 87 -14.17 11.95 1.76
CA VAL A 87 -14.51 12.61 0.49
C VAL A 87 -14.97 11.51 -0.46
N LEU A 88 -16.28 11.28 -0.48
CA LEU A 88 -16.91 10.36 -1.43
C LEU A 88 -17.06 11.09 -2.77
N SER A 89 -16.01 11.13 -3.59
CA SER A 89 -16.22 11.25 -5.04
C SER A 89 -16.60 9.86 -5.57
N ASP A 90 -17.67 9.81 -6.36
CA ASP A 90 -18.06 8.65 -7.17
C ASP A 90 -18.29 7.32 -6.45
N LEU A 91 -19.28 7.25 -5.55
CA LEU A 91 -19.88 5.94 -5.28
C LEU A 91 -20.36 5.34 -6.60
N ASN A 92 -19.83 4.17 -6.95
CA ASN A 92 -20.39 3.31 -7.96
C ASN A 92 -21.91 3.19 -7.69
N ILE A 93 -22.71 3.50 -8.70
CA ILE A 93 -24.17 3.41 -8.66
C ILE A 93 -24.61 2.02 -8.16
N ASP A 94 -23.82 0.97 -8.38
CA ASP A 94 -24.11 -0.39 -7.94
C ASP A 94 -23.85 -0.63 -6.45
N ILE A 95 -22.87 0.06 -5.84
CA ILE A 95 -22.66 0.06 -4.37
C ILE A 95 -23.77 0.87 -3.69
N MET A 96 -24.15 2.04 -4.25
CA MET A 96 -25.33 2.81 -3.81
C MET A 96 -26.62 2.00 -3.94
N LYS A 97 -26.81 1.28 -5.06
CA LYS A 97 -27.99 0.44 -5.31
C LYS A 97 -28.03 -0.73 -4.33
N TYR A 98 -26.93 -1.45 -4.13
CA TYR A 98 -26.87 -2.59 -3.20
C TYR A 98 -27.16 -2.16 -1.76
N TYR A 99 -26.55 -1.05 -1.35
CA TYR A 99 -26.71 -0.50 0.00
C TYR A 99 -28.10 0.10 0.23
N LEU A 100 -28.74 0.73 -0.75
CA LEU A 100 -30.08 1.32 -0.58
C LEU A 100 -31.21 0.31 -0.83
N ALA A 101 -31.00 -0.70 -1.67
CA ALA A 101 -31.95 -1.78 -1.92
C ALA A 101 -32.08 -2.73 -0.72
N SER A 102 -31.01 -2.96 0.04
CA SER A 102 -31.04 -3.76 1.28
C SER A 102 -31.89 -3.12 2.39
N TYR A 103 -32.18 -1.82 2.29
CA TYR A 103 -33.11 -1.08 3.15
C TYR A 103 -34.45 -0.72 2.48
N GLY A 104 -34.75 -1.29 1.30
CA GLY A 104 -36.05 -1.17 0.64
C GLY A 104 -36.29 0.11 -0.18
N TYR A 105 -35.25 0.89 -0.49
CA TYR A 105 -35.37 2.13 -1.26
C TYR A 105 -35.13 1.89 -2.77
N LYS A 106 -35.93 2.53 -3.64
CA LYS A 106 -35.78 2.49 -5.12
C LYS A 106 -35.81 3.91 -5.73
N PRO A 107 -34.70 4.64 -5.75
CA PRO A 107 -34.68 5.98 -6.36
C PRO A 107 -34.58 5.93 -7.90
N ASP A 108 -35.09 6.96 -8.57
CA ASP A 108 -34.93 7.19 -10.01
C ASP A 108 -33.69 8.08 -10.24
N TYR A 109 -32.73 7.58 -11.03
CA TYR A 109 -31.40 8.17 -11.22
C TYR A 109 -31.16 8.67 -12.66
N SER A 110 -32.22 8.84 -13.45
CA SER A 110 -32.17 9.14 -14.88
C SER A 110 -31.48 10.47 -15.28
N GLY A 111 -31.18 11.36 -14.34
CA GLY A 111 -30.51 12.65 -14.57
C GLY A 111 -29.06 12.76 -14.06
N ILE A 112 -28.52 11.70 -13.45
CA ILE A 112 -27.17 11.66 -12.85
C ILE A 112 -26.11 11.15 -13.85
N THR A 113 -26.55 10.58 -14.97
CA THR A 113 -25.73 9.91 -15.97
C THR A 113 -24.66 10.80 -16.59
N THR A 114 -24.91 12.08 -16.90
CA THR A 114 -23.98 12.88 -17.73
C THR A 114 -22.78 13.50 -16.99
N VAL A 115 -22.85 13.70 -15.66
CA VAL A 115 -21.70 14.20 -14.87
C VAL A 115 -20.85 13.02 -14.39
N LEU A 116 -21.49 11.92 -13.98
CA LEU A 116 -20.80 10.65 -13.75
C LEU A 116 -20.11 10.19 -15.04
N GLU A 117 -20.75 10.24 -16.22
CA GLU A 117 -20.16 9.89 -17.53
C GLU A 117 -18.90 10.69 -17.90
N SER A 118 -18.65 11.85 -17.28
CA SER A 118 -17.47 12.68 -17.58
C SER A 118 -16.29 12.42 -16.64
N ILE A 119 -16.56 12.04 -15.38
CA ILE A 119 -15.54 11.64 -14.39
C ILE A 119 -15.20 10.15 -14.59
N THR A 120 -16.19 9.29 -14.84
CA THR A 120 -16.00 7.88 -15.26
C THR A 120 -15.32 7.71 -16.63
N LYS A 121 -15.16 8.78 -17.42
CA LYS A 121 -14.47 8.71 -18.72
C LYS A 121 -12.97 8.91 -18.64
N ASN A 122 -12.46 9.64 -17.63
CA ASN A 122 -11.08 10.15 -17.63
C ASN A 122 -10.31 9.95 -16.31
N GLY A 123 -10.90 9.29 -15.30
CA GLY A 123 -10.29 9.13 -13.98
C GLY A 123 -10.42 10.36 -13.07
N LEU A 124 -10.19 10.15 -11.77
CA LEU A 124 -10.20 11.12 -10.68
C LEU A 124 -8.86 11.87 -10.61
N ASN A 125 -8.92 13.19 -10.45
CA ASN A 125 -7.75 13.99 -10.08
C ASN A 125 -8.07 14.73 -8.77
N TYR A 126 -7.48 14.30 -7.66
CA TYR A 126 -7.77 14.84 -6.33
C TYR A 126 -6.48 15.19 -5.57
N LEU A 127 -6.53 16.30 -4.83
CA LEU A 127 -5.51 16.70 -3.86
C LEU A 127 -6.22 16.95 -2.54
N GLY A 128 -5.76 16.26 -1.51
CA GLY A 128 -6.20 16.38 -0.13
C GLY A 128 -5.71 17.66 0.52
N ASN A 129 -5.74 17.66 1.84
CA ASN A 129 -5.38 18.79 2.68
C ASN A 129 -4.42 18.32 3.78
N SER A 130 -4.12 19.19 4.76
CA SER A 130 -3.09 18.89 5.77
C SER A 130 -3.61 18.06 6.95
N THR A 131 -4.66 17.26 6.74
CA THR A 131 -5.28 16.43 7.78
C THR A 131 -5.50 15.04 7.23
N SER A 132 -5.37 14.02 8.06
CA SER A 132 -5.75 12.64 7.73
C SER A 132 -7.11 12.53 7.04
N GLU A 133 -7.12 11.89 5.88
CA GLU A 133 -8.22 11.68 4.98
C GLU A 133 -8.35 10.21 4.59
N TYR A 134 -9.57 9.81 4.24
CA TYR A 134 -9.85 8.53 3.59
C TYR A 134 -10.31 8.82 2.16
N LEU A 135 -9.49 8.44 1.18
CA LEU A 135 -9.63 8.74 -0.24
C LEU A 135 -9.80 7.44 -1.03
N VAL A 136 -10.71 7.45 -1.99
CA VAL A 136 -11.01 6.29 -2.83
C VAL A 136 -11.14 6.75 -4.28
N GLY A 137 -10.40 6.07 -5.15
CA GLY A 137 -10.42 6.20 -6.59
C GLY A 137 -11.58 5.46 -7.24
N THR A 138 -11.37 5.08 -8.49
CA THR A 138 -12.35 4.55 -9.42
C THR A 138 -11.76 3.35 -10.15
N GLU A 139 -12.55 2.70 -11.02
CA GLU A 139 -12.06 1.61 -11.87
C GLU A 139 -11.30 2.12 -13.13
N LYS A 140 -10.71 3.31 -13.05
CA LYS A 140 -9.98 3.99 -14.14
C LYS A 140 -8.72 4.62 -13.54
N ALA A 141 -7.75 4.89 -14.42
CA ALA A 141 -6.50 5.56 -14.06
C ALA A 141 -6.74 6.91 -13.35
N ASP A 142 -6.37 6.97 -12.08
CA ASP A 142 -6.58 8.10 -11.20
C ASP A 142 -5.27 8.77 -10.79
N LYS A 143 -5.37 10.00 -10.29
CA LYS A 143 -4.29 10.71 -9.61
C LYS A 143 -4.80 11.30 -8.31
N ILE A 144 -4.34 10.76 -7.19
CA ILE A 144 -4.83 11.11 -5.86
C ILE A 144 -3.64 11.46 -4.97
N GLY A 145 -3.66 12.64 -4.35
CA GLY A 145 -2.68 13.02 -3.34
C GLY A 145 -3.31 13.28 -1.99
N GLY A 146 -2.73 12.75 -0.91
CA GLY A 146 -3.11 12.97 0.48
C GLY A 146 -2.72 14.37 0.99
N SER A 147 -1.48 14.75 0.72
CA SER A 147 -0.82 16.03 1.06
C SER A 147 -0.22 16.04 2.46
N GLY A 148 -1.00 15.94 3.52
CA GLY A 148 -0.45 15.98 4.87
C GLY A 148 -1.33 15.32 5.92
N GLY A 149 -0.71 14.75 6.95
CA GLY A 149 -1.41 13.90 7.91
C GLY A 149 -1.35 12.44 7.44
N GLY A 150 -1.74 11.50 8.29
CA GLY A 150 -1.75 10.08 7.89
C GLY A 150 -3.03 9.74 7.13
N ASP A 151 -2.94 9.64 5.83
CA ASP A 151 -4.01 9.42 4.87
C ASP A 151 -4.18 7.94 4.53
N VAL A 152 -5.37 7.54 4.11
CA VAL A 152 -5.63 6.21 3.55
C VAL A 152 -6.19 6.38 2.14
N ILE A 153 -5.50 5.85 1.14
CA ILE A 153 -5.80 6.07 -0.28
C ILE A 153 -5.97 4.72 -1.00
N TYR A 154 -7.10 4.51 -1.65
CA TYR A 154 -7.36 3.35 -2.52
C TYR A 154 -7.46 3.78 -3.97
N GLY A 155 -6.68 3.21 -4.89
CA GLY A 155 -6.78 3.40 -6.34
C GLY A 155 -7.96 2.62 -6.94
N LEU A 156 -8.11 1.36 -6.51
CA LEU A 156 -9.09 0.36 -6.95
C LEU A 156 -8.67 -0.35 -8.24
N GLY A 157 -8.90 0.24 -9.39
CA GLY A 157 -8.53 -0.40 -10.64
C GLY A 157 -8.18 0.65 -11.67
N GLY A 158 -7.17 0.47 -12.50
CA GLY A 158 -6.69 1.60 -13.28
C GLY A 158 -5.24 1.47 -13.62
N ALA A 159 -4.55 2.59 -13.53
CA ALA A 159 -3.10 2.71 -13.67
C ALA A 159 -2.84 4.03 -12.97
N ASP A 160 -2.85 3.96 -11.65
CA ASP A 160 -3.11 5.05 -10.75
C ASP A 160 -1.81 5.72 -10.32
N ILE A 161 -1.91 6.97 -9.88
CA ILE A 161 -0.82 7.69 -9.25
C ILE A 161 -1.30 8.13 -7.88
N LEU A 162 -0.81 7.46 -6.84
CA LEU A 162 -1.15 7.75 -5.45
C LEU A 162 0.05 8.41 -4.75
N LEU A 163 -0.19 9.51 -4.06
CA LEU A 163 0.85 10.32 -3.41
C LEU A 163 0.46 10.55 -1.94
N GLY A 164 1.18 9.98 -0.98
CA GLY A 164 0.99 10.22 0.45
C GLY A 164 1.38 11.65 0.81
N ASN A 165 2.65 11.97 0.52
CA ASN A 165 3.37 13.23 0.75
C ASN A 165 3.96 13.38 2.14
N SER A 166 3.16 13.65 3.18
CA SER A 166 3.73 13.88 4.50
C SER A 166 2.84 13.33 5.59
N GLY A 167 3.43 12.62 6.54
CA GLY A 167 2.68 11.86 7.54
C GLY A 167 2.67 10.38 7.15
N ASN A 168 2.14 9.56 8.06
CA ASN A 168 2.19 8.11 7.93
C ASN A 168 0.96 7.65 7.15
N ASP A 169 1.13 7.40 5.87
CA ASP A 169 0.10 7.15 4.88
C ASP A 169 -0.08 5.65 4.58
N ALA A 170 -1.27 5.26 4.17
CA ALA A 170 -1.56 3.91 3.68
C ALA A 170 -2.11 3.99 2.24
N LEU A 171 -1.38 3.45 1.27
CA LEU A 171 -1.68 3.53 -0.15
C LEU A 171 -1.92 2.14 -0.72
N TYR A 172 -3.04 1.96 -1.42
CA TYR A 172 -3.44 0.70 -2.04
C TYR A 172 -3.72 0.92 -3.52
N GLY A 173 -2.90 0.41 -4.43
CA GLY A 173 -3.08 0.53 -5.89
C GLY A 173 -4.33 -0.21 -6.36
N GLY A 174 -4.33 -1.53 -6.16
CA GLY A 174 -5.44 -2.40 -6.52
C GLY A 174 -5.15 -3.16 -7.81
N TYR A 175 -5.91 -2.94 -8.86
CA TYR A 175 -5.69 -3.58 -10.16
C TYR A 175 -5.06 -2.60 -11.15
N GLY A 176 -4.11 -3.09 -11.94
CA GLY A 176 -3.46 -2.32 -13.00
C GLY A 176 -2.02 -1.98 -12.66
N ALA A 177 -1.40 -1.15 -13.50
CA ALA A 177 0.00 -0.77 -13.31
C ALA A 177 0.06 0.59 -12.62
N ASP A 178 0.16 0.57 -11.30
CA ASP A 178 0.02 1.72 -10.42
C ASP A 178 1.37 2.30 -10.00
N LYS A 179 1.35 3.55 -9.54
CA LYS A 179 2.50 4.27 -8.99
C LYS A 179 2.16 4.84 -7.64
N LEU A 180 2.78 4.30 -6.61
CA LEU A 180 2.57 4.71 -5.23
C LEU A 180 3.83 5.39 -4.71
N TYR A 181 3.66 6.56 -4.08
CA TYR A 181 4.74 7.32 -3.46
C TYR A 181 4.31 7.72 -2.05
N GLY A 182 4.98 7.18 -1.02
CA GLY A 182 4.76 7.57 0.38
C GLY A 182 5.28 8.97 0.65
N HIS A 183 6.52 9.21 0.23
CA HIS A 183 7.36 10.39 0.38
C HIS A 183 7.96 10.60 1.77
N GLY A 184 7.18 10.79 2.82
CA GLY A 184 7.79 11.14 4.10
C GLY A 184 6.87 10.87 5.27
N GLY A 185 7.35 10.09 6.22
CA GLY A 185 6.53 9.43 7.22
C GLY A 185 6.82 7.94 7.20
N GLU A 186 6.25 7.20 8.15
CA GLU A 186 6.27 5.73 8.09
C GLU A 186 5.03 5.29 7.31
N ASP A 187 5.22 4.91 6.05
CA ASP A 187 4.17 4.66 5.07
C ASP A 187 3.96 3.17 4.82
N ALA A 188 2.72 2.77 4.48
CA ALA A 188 2.36 1.42 4.07
C ALA A 188 1.83 1.42 2.63
N LEU A 189 2.55 0.80 1.70
CA LEU A 189 2.23 0.77 0.28
C LEU A 189 1.95 -0.67 -0.19
N LEU A 190 0.81 -0.88 -0.85
CA LEU A 190 0.46 -2.14 -1.50
C LEU A 190 0.13 -1.89 -2.97
N GLY A 191 0.91 -2.44 -3.90
CA GLY A 191 0.67 -2.36 -5.35
C GLY A 191 -0.62 -3.08 -5.73
N GLY A 192 -0.63 -4.40 -5.56
CA GLY A 192 -1.79 -5.23 -5.82
C GLY A 192 -1.56 -6.14 -7.01
N VAL A 193 -2.35 -6.00 -8.08
CA VAL A 193 -2.25 -6.85 -9.28
C VAL A 193 -1.84 -6.00 -10.46
N GLY A 194 -0.69 -6.29 -11.05
CA GLY A 194 -0.15 -5.62 -12.24
C GLY A 194 1.28 -5.15 -11.99
N GLU A 195 1.98 -4.71 -13.04
CA GLU A 195 3.36 -4.25 -12.89
C GLU A 195 3.41 -2.86 -12.22
N ASP A 196 3.65 -2.85 -10.91
CA ASP A 196 3.56 -1.68 -10.05
C ASP A 196 4.93 -1.03 -9.76
N PHE A 197 4.86 0.25 -9.41
CA PHE A 197 6.00 1.02 -8.92
C PHE A 197 5.68 1.59 -7.53
N LEU A 198 6.48 1.24 -6.54
CA LEU A 198 6.35 1.72 -5.16
C LEU A 198 7.63 2.44 -4.73
N SER A 199 7.47 3.56 -4.02
CA SER A 199 8.57 4.29 -3.40
C SER A 199 8.13 4.78 -2.02
N GLY A 200 8.81 4.31 -0.98
CA GLY A 200 8.56 4.67 0.42
C GLY A 200 8.94 6.12 0.67
N GLY A 201 10.23 6.43 0.59
CA GLY A 201 10.73 7.80 0.69
C GLY A 201 11.60 7.96 1.93
N ALA A 202 11.10 8.61 2.96
CA ALA A 202 11.85 8.81 4.19
C ALA A 202 11.02 8.40 5.40
N GLY A 203 11.58 7.57 6.25
CA GLY A 203 10.89 6.93 7.37
C GLY A 203 10.92 5.41 7.19
N ASP A 204 10.63 4.67 8.26
CA ASP A 204 10.60 3.20 8.19
C ASP A 204 9.31 2.77 7.46
N ASP A 205 9.42 2.35 6.19
CA ASP A 205 8.28 2.07 5.30
C ASP A 205 8.01 0.57 5.08
N ASP A 206 6.73 0.21 4.90
CA ASP A 206 6.27 -1.15 4.55
C ASP A 206 5.77 -1.19 3.09
N LEU A 207 6.51 -1.84 2.18
CA LEU A 207 6.18 -1.94 0.76
C LEU A 207 5.90 -3.39 0.34
N ILE A 208 4.76 -3.62 -0.29
CA ILE A 208 4.37 -4.92 -0.87
C ILE A 208 3.98 -4.73 -2.34
N GLY A 209 4.69 -5.41 -3.25
CA GLY A 209 4.42 -5.38 -4.69
C GLY A 209 3.09 -6.05 -5.03
N GLY A 210 3.05 -7.37 -4.92
CA GLY A 210 1.85 -8.17 -5.12
C GLY A 210 2.01 -9.16 -6.27
N ASP A 211 1.07 -9.16 -7.22
CA ASP A 211 1.14 -10.03 -8.40
C ASP A 211 1.79 -9.28 -9.57
N ASP A 212 2.58 -9.99 -10.39
CA ASP A 212 3.31 -9.52 -11.58
C ASP A 212 4.68 -8.90 -11.24
N ASN A 213 5.36 -8.26 -12.20
CA ASN A 213 6.75 -7.83 -12.00
C ASN A 213 6.81 -6.38 -11.49
N ASP A 214 7.18 -6.22 -10.23
CA ASP A 214 7.15 -4.94 -9.54
C ASP A 214 8.52 -4.30 -9.37
N VAL A 215 8.51 -3.02 -9.04
CA VAL A 215 9.69 -2.25 -8.66
C VAL A 215 9.43 -1.49 -7.38
N LEU A 216 10.17 -1.82 -6.32
CA LEU A 216 10.05 -1.24 -4.99
C LEU A 216 11.35 -0.51 -4.62
N TYR A 217 11.22 0.70 -4.09
CA TYR A 217 12.29 1.49 -3.49
C TYR A 217 11.90 1.84 -2.04
N GLY A 218 12.69 1.40 -1.06
CA GLY A 218 12.53 1.75 0.35
C GLY A 218 12.79 3.25 0.54
N GLY A 219 14.07 3.62 0.48
CA GLY A 219 14.50 5.01 0.52
C GLY A 219 15.47 5.27 1.66
N ASP A 220 15.18 6.28 2.47
CA ASP A 220 15.93 6.59 3.69
C ASP A 220 15.29 5.86 4.89
N ASP A 221 16.11 5.41 5.84
CA ASP A 221 15.72 4.71 7.09
C ASP A 221 15.45 3.21 6.88
N ASN A 222 14.84 2.49 7.83
CA ASN A 222 14.84 1.01 7.81
C ASN A 222 13.53 0.48 7.23
N ASP A 223 13.59 -0.09 6.04
CA ASP A 223 12.40 -0.46 5.29
C ASP A 223 12.15 -1.97 5.24
N PHE A 224 10.88 -2.33 5.05
CA PHE A 224 10.45 -3.68 4.73
C PHE A 224 9.87 -3.73 3.31
N LEU A 225 10.47 -4.55 2.44
CA LEU A 225 10.05 -4.72 1.05
C LEU A 225 9.72 -6.20 0.76
N HIS A 226 8.58 -6.47 0.14
CA HIS A 226 8.18 -7.80 -0.33
C HIS A 226 7.65 -7.78 -1.77
N GLY A 227 8.29 -8.52 -2.68
CA GLY A 227 7.87 -8.64 -4.08
C GLY A 227 6.60 -9.49 -4.28
N GLU A 228 6.46 -10.57 -3.51
CA GLU A 228 5.39 -11.58 -3.61
C GLU A 228 5.49 -12.46 -4.89
N LEU A 229 4.66 -12.26 -5.91
CA LEU A 229 4.62 -13.14 -7.11
C LEU A 229 5.13 -12.39 -8.33
N GLY A 230 6.32 -12.67 -8.83
CA GLY A 230 6.84 -11.79 -9.88
C GLY A 230 8.24 -12.09 -10.36
N ASN A 231 8.83 -11.14 -11.07
CA ASN A 231 10.28 -11.08 -11.24
C ASN A 231 10.68 -9.67 -10.85
N ASP A 232 10.81 -9.47 -9.55
CA ASP A 232 10.73 -8.16 -8.94
C ASP A 232 12.09 -7.51 -8.84
N LYS A 233 12.08 -6.19 -8.65
CA LYS A 233 13.28 -5.44 -8.26
C LYS A 233 13.02 -4.68 -6.99
N LEU A 234 13.76 -5.03 -5.95
CA LEU A 234 13.69 -4.41 -4.64
C LEU A 234 15.01 -3.68 -4.38
N TYR A 235 14.90 -2.42 -3.95
CA TYR A 235 16.01 -1.57 -3.57
C TYR A 235 15.73 -1.04 -2.15
N GLY A 236 16.53 -1.44 -1.16
CA GLY A 236 16.44 -0.92 0.21
C GLY A 236 16.90 0.54 0.27
N GLU A 237 18.07 0.81 -0.32
CA GLU A 237 18.74 2.12 -0.36
C GLU A 237 19.54 2.44 0.91
N ASP A 238 19.14 3.40 1.75
CA ASP A 238 19.91 3.81 2.94
C ASP A 238 19.20 3.34 4.21
N GLY A 239 19.66 2.28 4.88
CA GLY A 239 18.85 1.68 5.93
C GLY A 239 19.42 0.43 6.55
N ASN A 240 18.70 -0.18 7.48
CA ASN A 240 18.92 -1.60 7.77
C ASN A 240 17.67 -2.34 7.30
N ASP A 241 17.69 -2.71 6.03
CA ASP A 241 16.46 -3.06 5.33
C ASP A 241 16.20 -4.56 5.37
N ARG A 242 14.93 -4.92 5.20
CA ARG A 242 14.51 -6.31 5.01
C ARG A 242 13.82 -6.46 3.66
N LEU A 243 14.46 -7.20 2.76
CA LEU A 243 13.97 -7.45 1.41
C LEU A 243 13.62 -8.93 1.24
N ILE A 244 12.41 -9.20 0.74
CA ILE A 244 11.95 -10.54 0.38
C ILE A 244 11.52 -10.53 -1.09
N GLY A 245 12.15 -11.35 -1.93
CA GLY A 245 11.82 -11.48 -3.35
C GLY A 245 10.45 -12.12 -3.53
N GLY A 246 10.32 -13.35 -3.04
CA GLY A 246 9.08 -14.12 -3.11
C GLY A 246 9.20 -15.23 -4.15
N ILE A 247 8.17 -15.43 -4.96
CA ILE A 247 8.20 -16.41 -6.05
C ILE A 247 8.61 -15.73 -7.35
N GLY A 248 9.72 -16.18 -7.91
CA GLY A 248 10.03 -16.01 -9.32
C GLY A 248 11.50 -15.79 -9.62
N ARG A 249 11.90 -14.63 -10.15
CA ARG A 249 13.31 -14.40 -10.45
C ARG A 249 13.71 -12.96 -10.17
N ASP A 250 14.08 -12.76 -8.93
CA ASP A 250 14.09 -11.44 -8.33
C ASP A 250 15.48 -10.84 -8.29
N LYS A 251 15.51 -9.53 -8.10
CA LYS A 251 16.74 -8.76 -7.92
C LYS A 251 16.59 -7.92 -6.67
N LEU A 252 17.36 -8.26 -5.65
CA LEU A 252 17.38 -7.59 -4.37
C LEU A 252 18.69 -6.83 -4.24
N TYR A 253 18.59 -5.56 -3.88
CA TYR A 253 19.71 -4.67 -3.61
C TYR A 253 19.46 -4.06 -2.22
N GLY A 254 20.24 -4.45 -1.21
CA GLY A 254 20.13 -3.91 0.15
C GLY A 254 20.49 -2.43 0.13
N GLY A 255 21.76 -2.11 -0.09
CA GLY A 255 22.21 -0.74 -0.25
C GLY A 255 23.29 -0.40 0.76
N SER A 256 23.04 0.59 1.61
CA SER A 256 23.93 0.94 2.70
C SER A 256 23.28 0.63 4.04
N GLY A 257 24.08 0.14 5.00
CA GLY A 257 23.63 -0.33 6.31
C GLY A 257 23.49 -1.85 6.33
N VAL A 258 22.95 -2.41 7.42
CA VAL A 258 22.95 -3.87 7.66
C VAL A 258 21.65 -4.48 7.19
N ASP A 259 21.69 -5.13 6.03
CA ASP A 259 20.48 -5.58 5.34
C ASP A 259 20.23 -7.08 5.48
N HIS A 260 18.97 -7.46 5.38
CA HIS A 260 18.50 -8.85 5.38
C HIS A 260 17.77 -9.13 4.06
N LEU A 261 18.38 -9.91 3.19
CA LEU A 261 17.85 -10.24 1.86
C LEU A 261 17.47 -11.72 1.79
N SER A 262 16.24 -12.00 1.37
CA SER A 262 15.74 -13.35 1.10
C SER A 262 15.18 -13.46 -0.31
N GLY A 263 15.76 -14.31 -1.16
CA GLY A 263 15.25 -14.56 -2.52
C GLY A 263 13.96 -15.39 -2.54
N GLU A 264 13.80 -16.29 -1.57
CA GLU A 264 12.76 -17.31 -1.51
C GLU A 264 12.81 -18.31 -2.68
N ALA A 265 11.82 -18.36 -3.57
CA ALA A 265 11.75 -19.41 -4.59
C ALA A 265 12.07 -18.83 -5.95
N GLY A 266 13.17 -19.24 -6.57
CA GLY A 266 13.55 -18.58 -7.80
C GLY A 266 14.93 -18.89 -8.33
N ALA A 267 15.52 -17.92 -9.03
CA ALA A 267 16.89 -17.99 -9.50
C ALA A 267 17.47 -16.58 -9.41
N ASP A 268 17.70 -16.16 -8.18
CA ASP A 268 17.65 -14.78 -7.77
C ASP A 268 19.04 -14.13 -7.79
N LEU A 269 19.05 -12.80 -7.79
CA LEU A 269 20.25 -12.00 -7.66
C LEU A 269 20.14 -11.14 -6.40
N LEU A 270 20.95 -11.47 -5.39
CA LEU A 270 21.01 -10.70 -4.15
C LEU A 270 22.33 -9.93 -4.09
N LYS A 271 22.25 -8.68 -3.68
CA LYS A 271 23.42 -7.83 -3.39
C LYS A 271 23.18 -7.13 -2.06
N GLY A 272 23.95 -7.47 -1.03
CA GLY A 272 23.88 -6.83 0.29
C GLY A 272 24.24 -5.35 0.16
N GLY A 273 25.49 -5.07 -0.17
CA GLY A 273 25.93 -3.71 -0.47
C GLY A 273 27.04 -3.29 0.47
N GLY A 274 26.78 -2.32 1.34
CA GLY A 274 27.75 -1.90 2.34
C GLY A 274 27.17 -2.07 3.75
N GLY A 275 27.74 -2.95 4.55
CA GLY A 275 27.16 -3.40 5.80
C GLY A 275 27.56 -4.85 6.04
N GLY A 276 27.25 -5.39 7.22
CA GLY A 276 27.42 -6.82 7.49
C GLY A 276 26.10 -7.54 7.28
N ASP A 277 25.83 -7.93 6.03
CA ASP A 277 24.50 -8.28 5.55
C ASP A 277 24.18 -9.76 5.77
N ILE A 278 22.89 -10.11 5.78
CA ILE A 278 22.42 -11.50 5.77
C ILE A 278 21.75 -11.79 4.44
N LEU A 279 22.26 -12.77 3.70
CA LEU A 279 21.76 -13.16 2.39
C LEU A 279 21.32 -14.63 2.40
N ASP A 280 20.05 -14.85 2.08
CA ASP A 280 19.42 -16.17 1.94
C ASP A 280 18.86 -16.28 0.52
N GLY A 281 19.53 -17.06 -0.35
CA GLY A 281 19.06 -17.26 -1.73
C GLY A 281 17.71 -17.98 -1.79
N GLY A 282 17.48 -18.90 -0.85
CA GLY A 282 16.32 -19.77 -0.84
C GLY A 282 16.44 -20.92 -1.85
N ALA A 283 15.30 -21.38 -2.36
CA ALA A 283 15.24 -22.49 -3.29
C ALA A 283 15.49 -22.03 -4.73
N GLY A 284 16.56 -22.51 -5.36
CA GLY A 284 16.91 -21.97 -6.66
C GLY A 284 18.31 -22.27 -7.15
N SER A 285 18.83 -21.31 -7.91
CA SER A 285 20.22 -21.32 -8.36
C SER A 285 20.66 -19.88 -8.39
N ASP A 286 21.02 -19.40 -7.22
CA ASP A 286 21.06 -17.98 -6.93
C ASP A 286 22.47 -17.43 -7.09
N VAL A 287 22.54 -16.11 -7.20
CA VAL A 287 23.81 -15.38 -7.26
C VAL A 287 23.81 -14.32 -6.19
N MET A 288 24.72 -14.45 -5.25
CA MET A 288 24.84 -13.57 -4.09
C MET A 288 26.16 -12.81 -4.12
N PHE A 289 26.07 -11.54 -3.74
CA PHE A 289 27.19 -10.64 -3.49
C PHE A 289 27.00 -10.04 -2.11
N GLY A 290 27.90 -10.31 -1.17
CA GLY A 290 27.84 -9.71 0.17
C GLY A 290 28.12 -8.21 0.08
N GLY A 291 29.21 -7.87 -0.61
CA GLY A 291 29.65 -6.50 -0.79
C GLY A 291 30.73 -6.16 0.23
N GLY A 292 30.53 -5.14 1.04
CA GLY A 292 31.53 -4.67 1.98
C GLY A 292 31.05 -4.74 3.42
N GLY A 293 31.66 -5.57 4.23
CA GLY A 293 31.40 -5.71 5.65
C GLY A 293 31.69 -7.14 6.07
N ALA A 294 31.02 -7.64 7.10
CA ALA A 294 31.13 -9.04 7.50
C ALA A 294 29.80 -9.72 7.26
N ASP A 295 29.70 -10.40 6.12
CA ASP A 295 28.42 -10.89 5.60
C ASP A 295 28.15 -12.33 6.03
N VAL A 296 26.88 -12.70 6.06
CA VAL A 296 26.41 -14.05 6.36
C VAL A 296 25.57 -14.56 5.20
N PHE A 297 26.03 -15.63 4.57
CA PHE A 297 25.28 -16.34 3.54
C PHE A 297 24.59 -17.57 4.17
N GLU A 298 23.28 -17.56 4.23
CA GLU A 298 22.48 -18.61 4.85
C GLU A 298 22.03 -19.67 3.84
N PHE A 299 22.07 -20.94 4.25
CA PHE A 299 21.70 -22.09 3.43
C PHE A 299 20.93 -23.14 4.22
N ARG A 300 20.04 -23.85 3.52
CA ARG A 300 19.28 -25.02 3.94
C ARG A 300 19.42 -26.15 2.91
N VAL A 301 19.05 -27.35 3.32
CA VAL A 301 18.93 -28.51 2.42
C VAL A 301 17.77 -28.28 1.46
N GLY A 302 18.04 -28.39 0.16
CA GLY A 302 17.09 -28.16 -0.91
C GLY A 302 17.16 -26.78 -1.56
N ASP A 303 18.08 -25.92 -1.12
CA ASP A 303 18.31 -24.58 -1.70
C ASP A 303 18.89 -24.67 -3.13
N GLY A 304 19.53 -25.78 -3.49
CA GLY A 304 19.98 -26.05 -4.84
C GLY A 304 21.44 -25.66 -5.08
N ALA A 305 21.69 -24.77 -6.04
CA ALA A 305 23.01 -24.61 -6.66
C ALA A 305 23.44 -23.15 -6.80
N ASP A 306 24.02 -22.62 -5.73
CA ASP A 306 24.18 -21.18 -5.57
C ASP A 306 25.61 -20.72 -5.77
N LYS A 307 25.76 -19.43 -6.07
CA LYS A 307 27.05 -18.79 -6.32
C LYS A 307 27.25 -17.59 -5.43
N ILE A 308 28.31 -17.61 -4.63
CA ILE A 308 28.81 -16.42 -3.94
C ILE A 308 30.00 -15.89 -4.73
N ARG A 309 29.94 -14.61 -5.10
CA ARG A 309 30.89 -14.02 -6.07
C ARG A 309 32.04 -13.25 -5.45
N ASP A 310 31.91 -12.84 -4.20
CA ASP A 310 32.85 -11.93 -3.52
C ASP A 310 33.19 -12.35 -2.09
N PHE A 311 32.92 -13.60 -1.70
CA PHE A 311 33.20 -14.14 -0.36
C PHE A 311 34.62 -13.80 0.13
N GLU A 312 34.71 -13.07 1.25
CA GLU A 312 35.95 -12.68 1.93
C GLU A 312 36.26 -13.64 3.08
N VAL A 313 37.25 -14.51 2.89
CA VAL A 313 37.70 -15.50 3.88
C VAL A 313 38.14 -14.84 5.18
N GLY A 314 37.65 -15.36 6.31
CA GLY A 314 37.93 -14.84 7.65
C GLY A 314 37.17 -13.55 8.02
N VAL A 315 36.30 -13.07 7.13
CA VAL A 315 35.41 -11.92 7.36
C VAL A 315 33.97 -12.37 7.23
N ASP A 316 33.61 -12.98 6.10
CA ASP A 316 32.28 -13.51 5.83
C ASP A 316 32.08 -14.91 6.42
N GLN A 317 30.82 -15.30 6.57
CA GLN A 317 30.43 -16.62 7.06
C GLN A 317 29.41 -17.30 6.16
N ILE A 318 29.57 -18.60 5.99
CA ILE A 318 28.53 -19.48 5.44
C ILE A 318 27.81 -20.14 6.61
N ARG A 319 26.51 -19.89 6.76
CA ARG A 319 25.69 -20.44 7.83
C ARG A 319 24.73 -21.49 7.30
N PHE A 320 24.82 -22.70 7.82
CA PHE A 320 23.84 -23.75 7.57
C PHE A 320 22.76 -23.72 8.66
N LEU A 321 21.51 -23.54 8.25
CA LEU A 321 20.35 -23.52 9.16
C LEU A 321 19.76 -24.91 9.39
N ASP A 322 20.03 -25.85 8.49
CA ASP A 322 19.84 -27.28 8.65
C ASP A 322 20.88 -28.07 7.81
N GLY A 323 20.84 -29.40 7.86
CA GLY A 323 21.77 -30.24 7.10
C GLY A 323 23.10 -30.48 7.84
N PRO A 324 24.26 -30.02 7.32
CA PRO A 324 25.56 -30.19 7.97
C PRO A 324 25.58 -29.70 9.42
N THR A 325 26.18 -30.48 10.31
CA THR A 325 26.29 -30.16 11.74
C THR A 325 27.74 -29.88 12.17
N GLU A 326 28.71 -30.23 11.33
CA GLU A 326 30.12 -29.97 11.55
C GLU A 326 30.88 -29.84 10.22
N PHE A 327 32.07 -29.24 10.27
CA PHE A 327 32.91 -29.00 9.09
C PHE A 327 33.26 -30.30 8.32
N SER A 328 33.35 -31.44 9.00
CA SER A 328 33.61 -32.75 8.39
C SER A 328 32.46 -33.27 7.52
N ASP A 329 31.26 -32.70 7.64
CA ASP A 329 30.11 -33.08 6.80
C ASP A 329 30.22 -32.49 5.38
N LEU A 330 31.10 -31.51 5.16
CA LEU A 330 31.26 -30.81 3.89
C LEU A 330 32.25 -31.50 2.96
N THR A 331 31.89 -31.59 1.67
CA THR A 331 32.85 -31.97 0.61
C THR A 331 33.30 -30.73 -0.14
N ILE A 332 34.55 -30.30 0.10
CA ILE A 332 35.11 -29.08 -0.48
C ILE A 332 36.21 -29.42 -1.48
N TYR A 333 36.07 -28.99 -2.73
CA TYR A 333 37.07 -29.24 -3.77
C TYR A 333 37.13 -28.12 -4.82
N ARG A 334 38.22 -28.13 -5.60
CA ARG A 334 38.41 -27.19 -6.70
C ARG A 334 37.85 -27.78 -8.00
N SER A 335 37.02 -27.03 -8.71
CA SER A 335 36.59 -27.33 -10.07
C SER A 335 36.93 -26.17 -11.00
N LYS A 336 37.85 -26.38 -11.94
CA LYS A 336 38.37 -25.31 -12.81
C LYS A 336 38.86 -24.11 -11.99
N SER A 337 38.20 -22.96 -12.13
CA SER A 337 38.50 -21.71 -11.46
C SER A 337 37.54 -21.39 -10.30
N THR A 338 36.74 -22.35 -9.83
CA THR A 338 35.82 -22.15 -8.69
C THR A 338 36.02 -23.20 -7.61
N THR A 339 35.74 -22.83 -6.36
CA THR A 339 35.65 -23.77 -5.24
C THR A 339 34.20 -24.22 -5.13
N ILE A 340 34.00 -25.51 -4.97
CA ILE A 340 32.69 -26.13 -4.79
C ILE A 340 32.64 -26.69 -3.37
N ILE A 341 31.56 -26.38 -2.66
CA ILE A 341 31.21 -26.95 -1.37
C ILE A 341 29.92 -27.73 -1.60
N GLU A 342 29.97 -29.05 -1.48
CA GLU A 342 28.79 -29.92 -1.60
C GLU A 342 28.31 -30.32 -0.20
N PHE A 343 26.99 -30.28 -0.01
CA PHE A 343 26.30 -30.77 1.18
C PHE A 343 24.95 -31.38 0.77
N GLY A 344 24.71 -32.64 1.11
CA GLY A 344 23.50 -33.33 0.67
C GLY A 344 23.38 -33.40 -0.87
N SER A 345 22.33 -32.82 -1.43
CA SER A 345 22.10 -32.68 -2.88
C SER A 345 22.46 -31.29 -3.42
N ASP A 346 22.88 -30.39 -2.54
CA ASP A 346 23.03 -28.96 -2.78
C ASP A 346 24.52 -28.60 -2.92
N GLN A 347 24.78 -27.45 -3.54
CA GLN A 347 26.14 -26.97 -3.75
C GLN A 347 26.26 -25.45 -3.63
N ILE A 348 27.36 -25.01 -3.03
CA ILE A 348 27.79 -23.60 -3.02
C ILE A 348 29.03 -23.47 -3.89
N VAL A 349 29.02 -22.48 -4.77
CA VAL A 349 30.13 -22.18 -5.69
C VAL A 349 30.75 -20.83 -5.33
N LEU A 350 32.01 -20.86 -4.89
CA LEU A 350 32.80 -19.66 -4.63
C LEU A 350 33.72 -19.37 -5.83
N THR A 351 33.68 -18.15 -6.39
CA THR A 351 34.46 -17.84 -7.60
C THR A 351 35.93 -17.52 -7.33
N ASP A 352 36.25 -16.82 -6.26
CA ASP A 352 37.59 -16.26 -6.04
C ASP A 352 38.31 -16.78 -4.78
N VAL A 353 37.75 -17.82 -4.17
CA VAL A 353 38.32 -18.52 -3.00
C VAL A 353 38.91 -19.86 -3.42
N ARG A 354 40.06 -20.27 -2.87
CA ARG A 354 40.61 -21.63 -3.03
C ARG A 354 40.25 -22.52 -1.83
N PRO A 355 40.09 -23.84 -2.01
CA PRO A 355 39.61 -24.71 -0.94
C PRO A 355 40.45 -24.70 0.35
N PHE A 356 41.77 -24.50 0.24
CA PHE A 356 42.67 -24.52 1.40
C PHE A 356 42.67 -23.21 2.20
N GLU A 357 42.01 -22.17 1.69
CA GLU A 357 41.85 -20.89 2.39
C GLU A 357 40.72 -20.97 3.40
N LEU A 358 39.74 -21.85 3.16
CA LEU A 358 38.61 -22.11 4.04
C LEU A 358 39.03 -22.96 5.26
N ASN A 359 38.50 -22.60 6.42
CA ASN A 359 38.68 -23.31 7.68
C ASN A 359 37.37 -23.31 8.49
N HIS A 360 37.38 -23.90 9.69
CA HIS A 360 36.18 -24.04 10.52
C HIS A 360 35.50 -22.70 10.85
N ASP A 361 36.26 -21.60 10.98
CA ASP A 361 35.72 -20.31 11.42
C ASP A 361 34.94 -19.57 10.31
N ASP A 362 35.08 -19.99 9.05
CA ASP A 362 34.31 -19.46 7.91
C ASP A 362 32.89 -20.06 7.84
N PHE A 363 32.57 -21.01 8.73
CA PHE A 363 31.30 -21.74 8.73
C PHE A 363 30.60 -21.68 10.08
N VAL A 364 29.28 -21.60 10.05
CA VAL A 364 28.40 -21.73 11.21
C VAL A 364 27.44 -22.88 10.93
N PHE A 365 27.35 -23.83 11.87
CA PHE A 365 26.49 -25.00 11.77
C PHE A 365 25.35 -24.92 12.78
N GLY A 366 24.12 -25.23 12.35
CA GLY A 366 22.88 -25.17 13.13
C GLY A 366 22.61 -26.35 14.06
#